data_AF-A0A944C4S8-F1
#
_entry.id   AF-A0A944C4S8-F1
#
_cell.length_a   1.000
_cell.length_b   1.000
_cell.length_c   1.000
_cell.angle_alpha   90.00
_cell.angle_beta   90.00
_cell.angle_gamma   90.00
#
_symmetry.space_group_name_H-M   'P 1'
#
loop_
_entity.id
_entity.type
_entity.pdbx_description
1 polymer ?
#
loop_
_entity_poly.entity_id
_entity_poly.type
_entity_poly.pdbx_seq_one_letter_code
_entity_poly.pdbx_strand_id
1 'polypeptide(L)'
;MSPNTALNATQVARIAVYDDLLSAPRIVEIQPADAAHYIDSIASTTYELAAQQGGVIPYTVIREVSENFIHAKFKEITVSILDKGCTIRFADQGPGIENKERAQLPGFSSATAEMKDYIRGVGSGLPIVKEYLKFSNGRLVIEDNIRDGAVVTIAVDRNTGIQQQPIVYQESPLVQVPQQGAVYTLESPWQQAAGRIAQMAISTQQPRQLDVAAATPAFQNPAAHTPAEGNQLEQRELDILALATEMSVGPTDVTNKMGIPSATAYRILDKLQKAGLLMADDNHKGKRLLTQLGLAVLREQV
;
A
#
# COMPACT_ATOMS: atom_id res chain seq x y z
N MET A 1 -22.88 25.69 -25.10
CA MET A 1 -22.36 25.29 -23.78
C MET A 1 -23.28 24.21 -23.26
N SER A 2 -22.88 22.95 -23.38
CA SER A 2 -23.64 21.85 -22.80
C SER A 2 -23.53 21.95 -21.28
N PRO A 3 -24.62 21.82 -20.52
CA PRO A 3 -24.55 21.86 -19.07
C PRO A 3 -23.64 20.71 -18.60
N ASN A 4 -22.73 21.04 -17.68
CA ASN A 4 -21.91 20.08 -16.97
C ASN A 4 -22.87 19.09 -16.28
N THR A 5 -22.99 17.87 -16.79
CA THR A 5 -23.86 16.85 -16.19
C THR A 5 -23.18 16.41 -14.91
N ALA A 6 -23.50 17.06 -13.78
CA ALA A 6 -23.00 16.60 -12.50
C ALA A 6 -23.43 15.14 -12.29
N LEU A 7 -22.50 14.27 -11.91
CA LEU A 7 -22.78 12.90 -11.47
C LEU A 7 -23.68 12.98 -10.23
N ASN A 8 -24.99 12.95 -10.44
CA ASN A 8 -25.98 13.07 -9.37
C ASN A 8 -26.45 11.69 -8.94
N ALA A 9 -26.44 11.45 -7.63
CA ALA A 9 -27.08 10.28 -7.07
C ALA A 9 -28.60 10.40 -7.16
N THR A 10 -29.28 9.29 -7.42
CA THR A 10 -30.75 9.25 -7.56
C THR A 10 -31.42 8.28 -6.58
N GLN A 11 -30.63 7.46 -5.88
CA GLN A 11 -31.11 6.42 -4.97
C GLN A 11 -30.63 6.70 -3.56
N VAL A 12 -31.51 6.46 -2.58
CA VAL A 12 -31.22 6.61 -1.15
C VAL A 12 -30.21 5.55 -0.70
N ALA A 13 -29.19 5.97 0.04
CA ALA A 13 -28.23 5.07 0.68
C ALA A 13 -28.73 4.72 2.08
N ARG A 14 -28.46 3.49 2.51
CA ARG A 14 -28.88 3.00 3.83
C ARG A 14 -27.69 2.59 4.66
N ILE A 15 -27.60 3.14 5.87
CA ILE A 15 -26.61 2.76 6.87
C ILE A 15 -27.33 1.94 7.93
N ALA A 16 -27.04 0.65 7.99
CA ALA A 16 -27.53 -0.29 8.97
C ALA A 16 -26.56 -0.38 10.15
N VAL A 17 -27.05 -0.07 11.35
CA VAL A 17 -26.26 -0.11 12.59
C VAL A 17 -26.70 -1.31 13.41
N TYR A 18 -25.78 -2.26 13.61
CA TYR A 18 -26.02 -3.47 14.40
C TYR A 18 -25.47 -3.27 15.81
N ASP A 19 -26.38 -3.03 16.76
CA ASP A 19 -26.04 -2.94 18.20
C ASP A 19 -25.93 -4.35 18.82
N ASP A 20 -26.83 -5.26 18.41
CA ASP A 20 -26.86 -6.68 18.75
C ASP A 20 -27.27 -7.48 17.51
N LEU A 21 -26.53 -8.54 17.18
CA LEU A 21 -26.78 -9.39 16.01
C LEU A 21 -28.09 -10.19 16.10
N LEU A 22 -28.67 -10.30 17.30
CA LEU A 22 -29.96 -10.95 17.52
C LEU A 22 -31.15 -10.01 17.31
N SER A 23 -30.92 -8.71 17.14
CA SER A 23 -31.94 -7.68 16.95
C SER A 23 -31.92 -7.10 15.54
N ALA A 24 -33.05 -6.53 15.12
CA ALA A 24 -33.10 -5.80 13.85
C ALA A 24 -32.18 -4.56 13.90
N PRO A 25 -31.40 -4.28 12.83
CA PRO A 25 -30.52 -3.13 12.81
C PRO A 25 -31.32 -1.82 12.75
N ARG A 26 -30.77 -0.76 13.32
CA ARG A 26 -31.28 0.59 13.08
C ARG A 26 -30.85 1.06 11.70
N ILE A 27 -31.79 1.58 10.92
CA ILE A 27 -31.51 2.09 9.57
C ILE A 27 -31.49 3.61 9.60
N VAL A 28 -30.40 4.19 9.09
CA VAL A 28 -30.29 5.62 8.80
C VAL A 28 -30.24 5.78 7.29
N GLU A 29 -31.10 6.64 6.75
CA GLU A 29 -31.17 6.92 5.32
C GLU A 29 -30.43 8.21 4.98
N ILE A 30 -29.58 8.17 3.95
CA ILE A 30 -28.93 9.35 3.38
C ILE A 30 -29.64 9.69 2.07
N GLN A 31 -30.19 10.89 2.00
CA GLN A 31 -30.91 11.34 0.81
C GLN A 31 -29.92 11.61 -0.34
N PRO A 32 -30.31 11.34 -1.60
CA PRO A 32 -29.46 11.58 -2.75
C PRO A 32 -29.08 13.05 -2.88
N ALA A 33 -27.84 13.31 -3.27
CA ALA A 33 -27.29 14.63 -3.55
C ALA A 33 -26.34 14.57 -4.76
N ASP A 34 -25.66 15.66 -5.09
CA ASP A 34 -24.51 15.62 -5.99
C ASP A 34 -23.40 14.73 -5.43
N ALA A 35 -22.55 14.18 -6.30
CA ALA A 35 -21.53 13.19 -5.93
C ALA A 35 -20.70 13.58 -4.71
N ALA A 36 -20.17 14.81 -4.65
CA ALA A 36 -19.29 15.25 -3.57
C ALA A 36 -20.02 15.29 -2.23
N HIS A 37 -21.18 15.96 -2.17
CA HIS A 37 -21.98 16.02 -0.95
C HIS A 37 -22.50 14.65 -0.52
N TYR A 38 -22.84 13.78 -1.48
CA TYR A 38 -23.38 12.48 -1.18
C TYR A 38 -22.33 11.53 -0.58
N ILE A 39 -21.13 11.51 -1.16
CA ILE A 39 -19.99 10.77 -0.60
C ILE A 39 -19.67 11.29 0.80
N ASP A 40 -19.62 12.60 0.99
CA ASP A 40 -19.31 13.21 2.28
C ASP A 40 -20.35 12.88 3.34
N SER A 41 -21.64 12.95 2.99
CA SER A 41 -22.76 12.62 3.88
C SER A 41 -22.75 11.14 4.30
N ILE A 42 -22.46 10.23 3.36
CA ILE A 42 -22.32 8.80 3.68
C ILE A 42 -21.13 8.56 4.61
N ALA A 43 -19.97 9.15 4.30
CA ALA A 43 -18.74 8.93 5.06
C ALA A 43 -18.83 9.52 6.48
N SER A 44 -19.30 10.76 6.62
CA SER A 44 -19.45 11.45 7.91
C SER A 44 -20.45 10.73 8.80
N THR A 45 -21.66 10.43 8.29
CA THR A 45 -22.68 9.71 9.06
C THR A 45 -22.20 8.31 9.47
N THR A 46 -21.52 7.59 8.58
CA THR A 46 -20.95 6.27 8.89
C THR A 46 -19.90 6.37 10.01
N TYR A 47 -19.01 7.36 9.93
CA TYR A 47 -17.98 7.59 10.94
C TYR A 47 -18.58 7.94 12.30
N GLU A 48 -19.53 8.86 12.35
CA GLU A 48 -20.20 9.27 13.60
C GLU A 48 -20.91 8.09 14.27
N LEU A 49 -21.66 7.29 13.51
CA LEU A 49 -22.36 6.12 14.02
C LEU A 49 -21.39 5.04 14.50
N ALA A 50 -20.29 4.79 13.78
CA ALA A 50 -19.27 3.83 14.19
C ALA A 50 -18.54 4.30 15.46
N ALA A 51 -18.17 5.58 15.53
CA ALA A 51 -17.52 6.18 16.69
C ALA A 51 -18.40 6.15 17.94
N GLN A 52 -19.71 6.41 17.80
CA GLN A 52 -20.69 6.29 18.88
C GLN A 52 -20.75 4.87 19.48
N GLN A 53 -20.51 3.83 18.67
CA GLN A 53 -20.41 2.45 19.14
C GLN A 53 -19.02 2.10 19.74
N GLY A 54 -18.04 3.00 19.67
CA GLY A 54 -16.68 2.79 20.15
C GLY A 54 -15.71 2.29 19.07
N GLY A 55 -16.06 2.46 17.79
CA GLY A 55 -15.20 2.16 16.65
C GLY A 55 -13.97 3.04 16.60
N VAL A 56 -12.88 2.49 16.05
CA VAL A 56 -11.57 3.17 15.98
C VAL A 56 -11.08 3.41 14.55
N ILE A 57 -11.89 3.06 13.55
CA ILE A 57 -11.57 3.25 12.13
C ILE A 57 -11.58 4.76 11.80
N PRO A 58 -10.48 5.31 11.25
CA PRO A 58 -10.39 6.73 10.94
C PRO A 58 -11.38 7.16 9.87
N TYR A 59 -11.85 8.40 9.96
CA TYR A 59 -12.70 9.01 8.94
C TYR A 59 -12.08 8.94 7.54
N THR A 60 -10.76 9.10 7.41
CA THR A 60 -10.06 9.00 6.12
C THR A 60 -10.27 7.64 5.47
N VAL A 61 -10.18 6.55 6.23
CA VAL A 61 -10.39 5.19 5.71
C VAL A 61 -11.83 4.99 5.25
N ILE A 62 -12.80 5.46 6.04
CA ILE A 62 -14.22 5.39 5.71
C ILE A 62 -14.53 6.21 4.45
N ARG A 63 -13.95 7.41 4.35
CA ARG A 63 -14.13 8.28 3.19
C ARG A 63 -13.55 7.67 1.92
N GLU A 64 -12.32 7.14 1.95
CA GLU A 64 -11.69 6.52 0.77
C GLU A 64 -12.52 5.33 0.25
N VAL A 65 -13.14 4.54 1.13
CA VAL A 65 -14.03 3.45 0.68
C VAL A 65 -15.38 3.98 0.19
N SER A 66 -15.90 5.05 0.79
CA SER A 66 -17.15 5.70 0.34
C SER A 66 -17.00 6.38 -1.03
N GLU A 67 -15.82 6.92 -1.36
CA GLU A 67 -15.52 7.47 -2.69
C GLU A 67 -15.71 6.42 -3.80
N ASN A 68 -15.56 5.13 -3.50
CA ASN A 68 -15.73 4.07 -4.50
C ASN A 68 -17.17 3.96 -5.03
N PHE A 69 -18.18 4.47 -4.31
CA PHE A 69 -19.56 4.42 -4.78
C PHE A 69 -19.81 5.22 -6.06
N ILE A 70 -18.94 6.17 -6.40
CA ILE A 70 -19.04 6.88 -7.68
C ILE A 70 -18.82 5.94 -8.87
N HIS A 71 -17.95 4.92 -8.73
CA HIS A 71 -17.74 3.89 -9.76
C HIS A 71 -18.98 3.01 -9.96
N ALA A 72 -19.75 2.82 -8.89
CA ALA A 72 -21.03 2.12 -8.91
C ALA A 72 -22.20 3.01 -9.37
N LYS A 73 -21.95 4.28 -9.74
CA LYS A 73 -22.97 5.29 -10.05
C LYS A 73 -23.99 5.43 -8.93
N PHE A 74 -23.53 5.24 -7.69
CA PHE A 74 -24.35 5.28 -6.47
C PHE A 74 -25.55 4.32 -6.46
N LYS A 75 -25.42 3.16 -7.12
CA LYS A 75 -26.52 2.18 -7.25
C LYS A 75 -26.64 1.29 -6.00
N GLU A 76 -27.81 1.34 -5.37
CA GLU A 76 -28.24 0.55 -4.20
C GLU A 76 -27.20 0.46 -3.07
N ILE A 77 -26.69 1.62 -2.64
CA ILE A 77 -25.69 1.70 -1.58
C ILE A 77 -26.26 1.20 -0.24
N THR A 78 -25.55 0.26 0.37
CA THR A 78 -25.79 -0.20 1.74
C THR A 78 -24.48 -0.22 2.51
N VAL A 79 -24.46 0.45 3.66
CA VAL A 79 -23.35 0.39 4.62
C VAL A 79 -23.84 -0.34 5.87
N SER A 80 -23.06 -1.28 6.39
CA SER A 80 -23.36 -1.98 7.64
C SER A 80 -22.25 -1.71 8.66
N ILE A 81 -22.62 -1.27 9.86
CA ILE A 81 -21.73 -1.05 10.99
C ILE A 81 -21.95 -2.18 11.99
N LEU A 82 -20.90 -2.95 12.26
CA LEU A 82 -20.90 -4.14 13.11
C LEU A 82 -19.77 -4.05 14.15
N ASP A 83 -19.75 -5.02 15.07
CA ASP A 83 -18.65 -5.23 16.02
C ASP A 83 -18.28 -3.96 16.79
N LYS A 84 -19.30 -3.23 17.26
CA LYS A 84 -19.13 -1.97 18.01
C LYS A 84 -18.36 -0.92 17.20
N GLY A 85 -18.68 -0.79 15.92
CA GLY A 85 -18.03 0.14 14.99
C GLY A 85 -16.63 -0.28 14.54
N CYS A 86 -16.14 -1.46 14.92
CA CYS A 86 -14.83 -1.96 14.51
C CYS A 86 -14.86 -2.75 13.20
N THR A 87 -16.05 -3.09 12.69
CA THR A 87 -16.25 -3.66 11.36
C THR A 87 -17.26 -2.82 10.59
N ILE A 88 -16.90 -2.37 9.39
CA ILE A 88 -17.79 -1.62 8.50
C ILE A 88 -17.76 -2.28 7.12
N ARG A 89 -18.95 -2.59 6.60
CA ARG A 89 -19.14 -3.20 5.28
C ARG A 89 -19.85 -2.24 4.35
N PHE A 90 -19.23 -1.92 3.23
CA PHE A 90 -19.73 -1.04 2.18
C PHE A 90 -20.14 -1.91 0.99
N ALA A 91 -21.40 -1.83 0.57
CA ALA A 91 -21.93 -2.63 -0.53
C ALA A 91 -22.68 -1.75 -1.53
N ASP A 92 -22.58 -2.10 -2.80
CA ASP A 92 -23.30 -1.48 -3.92
C ASP A 92 -23.80 -2.54 -4.91
N GLN A 93 -24.60 -2.10 -5.89
CA GLN A 93 -25.07 -2.93 -7.01
C GLN A 93 -24.60 -2.38 -8.37
N GLY A 94 -23.40 -1.80 -8.38
CA GLY A 94 -22.70 -1.30 -9.56
C GLY A 94 -22.09 -2.41 -10.42
N PRO A 95 -21.09 -2.11 -11.26
CA PRO A 95 -20.45 -3.10 -12.13
C PRO A 95 -19.49 -4.06 -11.41
N GLY A 96 -19.23 -3.84 -10.12
CA GLY A 96 -18.25 -4.60 -9.35
C GLY A 96 -16.80 -4.22 -9.63
N ILE A 97 -15.86 -4.99 -9.06
CA ILE A 97 -14.42 -4.79 -9.22
C ILE A 97 -13.83 -5.97 -10.00
N GLU A 98 -13.48 -5.71 -11.26
CA GLU A 98 -12.96 -6.71 -12.20
C GLU A 98 -11.67 -7.38 -11.69
N ASN A 99 -10.70 -6.58 -11.24
CA ASN A 99 -9.45 -7.10 -10.69
C ASN A 99 -9.19 -6.51 -9.30
N LYS A 100 -9.61 -7.27 -8.28
CA LYS A 100 -9.54 -6.91 -6.86
C LYS A 100 -8.11 -6.74 -6.35
N GLU A 101 -7.14 -7.47 -6.91
CA GLU A 101 -5.74 -7.33 -6.53
C GLU A 101 -5.15 -6.02 -7.07
N ARG A 102 -5.38 -5.72 -8.36
CA ARG A 102 -4.91 -4.49 -9.00
C ARG A 102 -5.56 -3.25 -8.41
N ALA A 103 -6.83 -3.33 -8.01
CA ALA A 103 -7.52 -2.22 -7.34
C ALA A 103 -6.83 -1.79 -6.02
N GLN A 104 -6.05 -2.67 -5.40
CA GLN A 104 -5.28 -2.38 -4.18
C GLN A 104 -3.84 -1.90 -4.45
N LEU A 105 -3.43 -1.78 -5.72
CA LEU A 105 -2.09 -1.32 -6.09
C LEU A 105 -2.08 0.19 -6.38
N PRO A 106 -1.07 0.95 -5.93
CA PRO A 106 -0.95 2.37 -6.23
C PRO A 106 -0.98 2.67 -7.72
N GLY A 107 -1.69 3.72 -8.12
CA GLY A 107 -1.73 4.22 -9.49
C GLY A 107 -2.70 3.49 -10.43
N PHE A 108 -3.37 2.44 -9.95
CA PHE A 108 -4.47 1.80 -10.69
C PHE A 108 -5.79 2.44 -10.29
N SER A 109 -6.49 3.01 -11.28
CA SER A 109 -7.80 3.62 -11.09
C SER A 109 -8.67 3.41 -12.32
N SER A 110 -9.95 3.12 -12.11
CA SER A 110 -10.99 3.12 -13.15
C SER A 110 -11.72 4.47 -13.24
N ALA A 111 -11.25 5.50 -12.54
CA ALA A 111 -11.90 6.81 -12.49
C ALA A 111 -11.82 7.51 -13.85
N THR A 112 -12.99 7.87 -14.41
CA THR A 112 -13.08 8.70 -15.62
C THR A 112 -12.72 10.15 -15.29
N ALA A 113 -12.44 10.97 -16.32
CA ALA A 113 -12.13 12.40 -16.12
C ALA A 113 -13.22 13.14 -15.32
N GLU A 114 -14.48 12.86 -15.62
CA GLU A 114 -15.66 13.42 -14.92
C GLU A 114 -15.71 13.03 -13.43
N MET A 115 -15.33 11.79 -13.09
CA MET A 115 -15.28 11.35 -11.70
C MET A 115 -14.20 12.09 -10.90
N LYS A 116 -13.06 12.41 -11.52
CA LYS A 116 -11.91 13.06 -10.86
C LYS A 116 -12.18 14.49 -10.40
N ASP A 117 -13.28 15.10 -10.84
CA ASP A 117 -13.73 16.39 -10.31
C ASP A 117 -14.32 16.24 -8.89
N TYR A 118 -14.70 15.02 -8.49
CA TYR A 118 -15.37 14.72 -7.22
C TYR A 118 -14.57 13.80 -6.29
N ILE A 119 -13.59 13.08 -6.81
CA ILE A 119 -12.70 12.19 -6.05
C ILE A 119 -11.24 12.51 -6.33
N ARG A 120 -10.32 12.21 -5.42
CA ARG A 120 -8.88 12.52 -5.60
C ARG A 120 -8.24 11.83 -6.80
N GLY A 121 -8.86 10.77 -7.32
CA GLY A 121 -8.75 10.42 -8.75
C GLY A 121 -7.44 9.79 -9.23
N VAL A 122 -6.50 9.45 -8.34
CA VAL A 122 -5.19 8.85 -8.70
C VAL A 122 -5.06 7.35 -8.41
N GLY A 123 -6.11 6.70 -7.89
CA GLY A 123 -6.05 5.29 -7.51
C GLY A 123 -5.26 5.05 -6.21
N SER A 124 -5.38 5.98 -5.26
CA SER A 124 -4.70 5.92 -3.96
C SER A 124 -5.55 5.31 -2.84
N GLY A 125 -6.88 5.29 -2.98
CA GLY A 125 -7.78 5.02 -1.85
C GLY A 125 -7.61 3.65 -1.21
N LEU A 126 -7.86 2.57 -1.95
CA LEU A 126 -7.67 1.21 -1.42
C LEU A 126 -6.22 0.91 -1.00
N PRO A 127 -5.16 1.38 -1.69
CA PRO A 127 -3.80 1.32 -1.18
C PRO A 127 -3.60 1.98 0.19
N ILE A 128 -4.14 3.19 0.41
CA ILE A 128 -4.05 3.91 1.69
C ILE A 128 -4.78 3.13 2.79
N VAL A 129 -5.99 2.65 2.50
CA VAL A 129 -6.79 1.84 3.42
C VAL A 129 -6.05 0.56 3.80
N LYS A 130 -5.48 -0.14 2.80
CA LYS A 130 -4.68 -1.35 3.02
C LYS A 130 -3.46 -1.07 3.90
N GLU A 131 -2.77 0.04 3.68
CA GLU A 131 -1.60 0.40 4.47
C GLU A 131 -1.98 0.71 5.92
N TYR A 132 -3.04 1.48 6.15
CA TYR A 132 -3.57 1.72 7.50
C TYR A 132 -3.94 0.41 8.23
N LEU A 133 -4.59 -0.52 7.52
CA LEU A 133 -5.07 -1.77 8.11
C LEU A 133 -3.91 -2.71 8.48
N LYS A 134 -2.78 -2.67 7.77
CA LYS A 134 -1.58 -3.40 8.19
C LYS A 134 -1.10 -2.97 9.57
N PHE A 135 -1.11 -1.67 9.86
CA PHE A 135 -0.64 -1.16 11.16
C PHE A 135 -1.63 -1.40 12.30
N SER A 136 -2.94 -1.35 12.01
CA SER A 136 -4.01 -1.57 13.00
C SER A 136 -4.39 -3.04 13.20
N ASN A 137 -3.54 -3.97 12.71
CA ASN A 137 -3.83 -5.41 12.68
C ASN A 137 -5.25 -5.71 12.14
N GLY A 138 -5.68 -4.87 11.20
CA GLY A 138 -6.99 -4.91 10.57
C GLY A 138 -6.95 -5.66 9.25
N ARG A 139 -8.14 -5.87 8.68
CA ARG A 139 -8.34 -6.57 7.42
C ARG A 139 -9.20 -5.74 6.48
N LEU A 140 -8.80 -5.74 5.20
CA LEU A 140 -9.60 -5.28 4.08
C LEU A 140 -10.01 -6.52 3.28
N VAL A 141 -11.30 -6.74 3.13
CA VAL A 141 -11.84 -7.83 2.30
C VAL A 141 -12.67 -7.20 1.19
N ILE A 142 -12.43 -7.62 -0.05
CA ILE A 142 -13.17 -7.17 -1.23
C ILE A 142 -13.79 -8.40 -1.87
N GLU A 143 -15.10 -8.40 -2.00
CA GLU A 143 -15.92 -9.50 -2.51
C GLU A 143 -16.87 -8.98 -3.59
N ASP A 144 -17.37 -9.89 -4.42
CA ASP A 144 -18.48 -9.60 -5.32
C ASP A 144 -19.80 -9.63 -4.54
N ASN A 145 -20.70 -8.71 -4.86
CA ASN A 145 -22.05 -8.79 -4.32
C ASN A 145 -22.84 -9.92 -5.02
N ILE A 146 -23.85 -10.49 -4.36
CA ILE A 146 -24.54 -11.74 -4.79
C ILE A 146 -25.07 -11.69 -6.24
N ARG A 147 -25.41 -10.50 -6.74
CA ARG A 147 -25.83 -10.28 -8.12
C ARG A 147 -24.70 -9.59 -8.89
N ASP A 148 -24.68 -8.27 -8.83
CA ASP A 148 -23.68 -7.39 -9.42
C ASP A 148 -23.24 -6.40 -8.33
N GLY A 149 -22.05 -5.84 -8.47
CA GLY A 149 -21.50 -4.85 -7.54
C GLY A 149 -20.41 -5.40 -6.65
N ALA A 150 -19.92 -4.56 -5.75
CA ALA A 150 -18.83 -4.89 -4.85
C ALA A 150 -19.28 -4.84 -3.39
N VAL A 151 -18.59 -5.61 -2.56
CA VAL A 151 -18.67 -5.55 -1.10
C VAL A 151 -17.25 -5.33 -0.57
N VAL A 152 -17.02 -4.20 0.09
CA VAL A 152 -15.76 -3.86 0.74
C VAL A 152 -15.97 -3.88 2.24
N THR A 153 -15.30 -4.80 2.92
CA THR A 153 -15.34 -4.92 4.38
C THR A 153 -14.03 -4.44 4.98
N ILE A 154 -14.13 -3.47 5.87
CA ILE A 154 -13.03 -2.98 6.70
C ILE A 154 -13.27 -3.50 8.12
N ALA A 155 -12.27 -4.13 8.72
CA ALA A 155 -12.34 -4.50 10.13
C ALA A 155 -11.01 -4.27 10.84
N VAL A 156 -11.04 -3.83 12.08
CA VAL A 156 -9.86 -3.57 12.91
C VAL A 156 -9.96 -4.29 14.24
N ASP A 157 -8.83 -4.70 14.80
CA ASP A 157 -8.78 -5.20 16.17
C ASP A 157 -8.69 -4.02 17.14
N ARG A 158 -9.71 -3.91 18.00
CA ARG A 158 -9.86 -2.85 19.00
C ARG A 158 -8.68 -2.77 19.97
N ASN A 159 -7.93 -3.85 20.16
CA ASN A 159 -6.81 -3.91 21.11
C ASN A 159 -5.48 -3.35 20.59
N THR A 160 -5.42 -2.85 19.36
CA THR A 160 -4.15 -2.43 18.73
C THR A 160 -3.62 -1.08 19.16
N GLY A 161 -4.31 -0.34 20.03
CA GLY A 161 -3.70 0.80 20.74
C GLY A 161 -3.13 1.91 19.86
N ILE A 162 -3.52 2.02 18.59
CA ILE A 162 -3.06 3.13 17.74
C ILE A 162 -3.64 4.42 18.31
N GLN A 163 -2.78 5.17 19.01
CA GLN A 163 -3.05 6.56 19.35
C GLN A 163 -3.22 7.31 18.03
N GLN A 164 -4.43 7.82 17.79
CA GLN A 164 -4.74 8.69 16.66
C GLN A 164 -3.91 9.97 16.82
N GLN A 165 -2.74 10.03 16.20
CA GLN A 165 -2.18 11.33 15.84
C GLN A 165 -2.93 11.81 14.59
N PRO A 166 -3.54 13.01 14.60
CA PRO A 166 -4.17 13.54 13.41
C PRO A 166 -3.09 13.67 12.33
N ILE A 167 -3.34 13.07 11.16
CA ILE A 167 -2.55 13.36 9.97
C ILE A 167 -2.85 14.82 9.61
N VAL A 168 -1.98 15.73 10.01
CA VAL A 168 -2.02 17.14 9.59
C VAL A 168 -1.56 17.16 8.14
N TYR A 169 -2.48 17.39 7.21
CA TYR A 169 -2.12 17.72 5.83
C TYR A 169 -1.46 19.10 5.83
N GLN A 170 -0.12 19.14 5.76
CA GLN A 170 0.58 20.36 5.39
C GLN A 170 0.48 20.49 3.87
N GLU A 171 -0.39 21.38 3.40
CA GLU A 171 -0.30 21.90 2.04
C GLU A 171 1.11 22.43 1.83
N SER A 172 1.86 21.80 0.92
CA SER A 172 3.16 22.35 0.51
C SER A 172 2.89 23.72 -0.11
N PRO A 173 3.62 24.78 0.28
CA PRO A 173 3.35 26.11 -0.23
C PRO A 173 3.48 26.13 -1.77
N LEU A 174 2.51 26.77 -2.42
CA LEU A 174 2.48 27.03 -3.85
C LEU A 174 3.83 27.60 -4.30
N VAL A 175 4.59 26.82 -5.05
CA VAL A 175 5.78 27.33 -5.76
C VAL A 175 5.28 28.30 -6.81
N GLN A 176 5.44 29.60 -6.56
CA GLN A 176 5.22 30.63 -7.56
C GLN A 176 6.26 30.45 -8.68
N VAL A 177 5.81 29.97 -9.83
CA VAL A 177 6.65 29.86 -11.02
C VAL A 177 6.92 31.28 -11.55
N PRO A 178 8.16 31.73 -11.69
CA PRO A 178 8.44 33.04 -12.26
C PRO A 178 8.02 33.05 -13.74
N GLN A 179 7.19 34.02 -14.12
CA GLN A 179 6.90 34.32 -15.52
C GLN A 179 8.15 34.93 -16.17
N GLN A 180 8.91 34.12 -16.91
CA GLN A 180 9.75 34.61 -18.00
C GLN A 180 10.05 33.46 -18.97
N GLY A 181 9.71 33.70 -20.24
CA GLY A 181 9.75 32.70 -21.31
C GLY A 181 11.15 32.16 -21.55
N ALA A 182 11.33 30.89 -21.18
CA ALA A 182 12.35 30.01 -21.74
C ALA A 182 11.69 28.64 -21.92
N VAL A 183 11.70 28.14 -23.14
CA VAL A 183 11.21 26.81 -23.48
C VAL A 183 12.18 25.80 -22.89
N TYR A 184 11.82 25.20 -21.76
CA TYR A 184 12.48 24.02 -21.24
C TYR A 184 11.69 22.79 -21.71
N THR A 185 12.30 22.00 -22.60
CA THR A 185 11.83 20.64 -22.88
C THR A 185 12.11 19.77 -21.66
N LEU A 186 11.06 19.39 -20.93
CA LEU A 186 11.12 18.36 -19.89
C LEU A 186 11.15 16.99 -20.57
N GLU A 187 12.34 16.45 -20.82
CA GLU A 187 12.50 15.04 -21.13
C GLU A 187 12.15 14.21 -19.88
N SER A 188 11.21 13.29 -20.04
CA SER A 188 10.82 12.35 -18.99
C SER A 188 11.88 11.24 -18.86
N PRO A 189 12.26 10.81 -17.64
CA PRO A 189 13.30 9.79 -17.39
C PRO A 189 13.06 8.40 -18.03
N TRP A 190 11.89 8.16 -18.61
CA TRP A 190 11.51 6.90 -19.25
C TRP A 190 11.89 6.79 -20.74
N GLN A 191 12.31 7.89 -21.39
CA GLN A 191 12.74 7.85 -22.80
C GLN A 191 14.18 7.33 -22.98
N GLN A 192 15.07 7.49 -21.99
CA GLN A 192 16.43 6.94 -22.05
C GLN A 192 16.48 5.42 -21.82
N ALA A 193 15.50 4.86 -21.10
CA ALA A 193 15.41 3.42 -20.86
C ALA A 193 14.92 2.64 -22.09
N ALA A 194 14.01 3.21 -22.89
CA ALA A 194 13.45 2.56 -24.07
C ALA A 194 14.45 2.41 -25.24
N GLY A 195 15.41 3.34 -25.37
CA GLY A 195 16.42 3.30 -26.43
C GLY A 195 17.47 2.19 -26.28
N ARG A 196 17.79 1.76 -25.04
CA ARG A 196 18.82 0.74 -24.79
C ARG A 196 18.34 -0.70 -25.01
N ILE A 197 17.03 -0.95 -24.93
CA ILE A 197 16.46 -2.29 -25.19
C ILE A 197 16.22 -2.52 -26.70
N ALA A 198 15.97 -1.47 -27.47
CA ALA A 198 15.80 -1.57 -28.93
C ALA A 198 17.12 -1.77 -29.71
N GLN A 199 18.28 -1.42 -29.13
CA GLN A 199 19.59 -1.58 -29.80
C GLN A 199 20.29 -2.94 -29.52
N MET A 200 19.75 -3.78 -28.63
CA MET A 200 20.28 -5.14 -28.40
C MET A 200 19.66 -6.22 -29.30
N ALA A 201 18.69 -5.87 -30.16
CA ALA A 201 18.00 -6.84 -31.02
C ALA A 201 18.45 -6.84 -32.50
N ILE A 202 19.47 -6.06 -32.88
CA ILE A 202 19.98 -6.02 -34.27
C ILE A 202 21.50 -6.23 -34.27
N SER A 203 21.93 -7.48 -34.18
CA SER A 203 23.12 -8.02 -34.89
C SER A 203 23.34 -9.48 -34.49
N THR A 204 22.71 -10.41 -35.22
CA THR A 204 23.13 -11.82 -35.21
C THR A 204 22.67 -12.53 -36.49
N GLN A 205 23.34 -12.23 -37.60
CA GLN A 205 23.51 -13.06 -38.81
C GLN A 205 24.85 -12.56 -39.40
N GLN A 206 25.93 -13.30 -39.66
CA GLN A 206 26.14 -14.68 -40.16
C GLN A 206 27.66 -15.07 -39.97
N PRO A 207 28.25 -16.18 -40.50
CA PRO A 207 28.92 -17.21 -39.67
C PRO A 207 30.44 -17.47 -39.94
N ARG A 208 31.01 -18.37 -39.10
CA ARG A 208 32.26 -19.18 -39.20
C ARG A 208 33.62 -18.48 -39.04
N GLN A 209 34.43 -18.94 -38.07
CA GLN A 209 35.43 -20.03 -38.21
C GLN A 209 36.05 -20.38 -36.85
N LEU A 210 36.38 -21.66 -36.65
CA LEU A 210 37.10 -22.15 -35.47
C LEU A 210 38.56 -21.67 -35.53
N ASP A 211 39.11 -21.26 -34.39
CA ASP A 211 40.47 -21.66 -34.02
C ASP A 211 40.75 -21.51 -32.52
N VAL A 212 41.59 -22.45 -32.08
CA VAL A 212 42.13 -22.72 -30.75
C VAL A 212 43.12 -21.65 -30.27
N ALA A 213 43.09 -21.29 -28.98
CA ALA A 213 44.26 -21.26 -28.08
C ALA A 213 44.00 -20.45 -26.81
N ALA A 214 44.65 -20.90 -25.73
CA ALA A 214 44.64 -20.35 -24.39
C ALA A 214 45.30 -18.97 -24.27
N ALA A 215 44.81 -18.15 -23.32
CA ALA A 215 45.61 -17.32 -22.42
C ALA A 215 44.71 -16.45 -21.53
N THR A 216 44.85 -16.57 -20.21
CA THR A 216 44.60 -15.49 -19.24
C THR A 216 45.77 -14.51 -19.32
N PRO A 217 45.58 -13.17 -19.17
CA PRO A 217 45.67 -12.52 -17.85
C PRO A 217 44.61 -11.39 -17.65
N ALA A 218 43.99 -11.26 -16.47
CA ALA A 218 44.40 -10.44 -15.31
C ALA A 218 44.54 -8.93 -15.57
N PHE A 219 43.70 -8.11 -14.92
CA PHE A 219 43.88 -6.72 -14.42
C PHE A 219 42.47 -6.21 -14.02
N GLN A 220 42.17 -5.58 -12.89
CA GLN A 220 42.88 -5.22 -11.67
C GLN A 220 41.79 -4.74 -10.69
N ASN A 221 41.67 -5.34 -9.52
CA ASN A 221 40.87 -4.78 -8.42
C ASN A 221 41.82 -3.92 -7.57
N PRO A 222 41.47 -2.67 -7.21
CA PRO A 222 42.12 -2.01 -6.10
C PRO A 222 41.64 -2.68 -4.81
N ALA A 223 42.53 -3.49 -4.23
CA ALA A 223 42.66 -3.77 -2.81
C ALA A 223 42.58 -2.46 -1.98
N ALA A 224 42.23 -2.45 -0.71
CA ALA A 224 41.72 -3.43 0.23
C ALA A 224 41.47 -2.64 1.51
N HIS A 225 40.50 -3.06 2.31
CA HIS A 225 40.75 -3.23 3.74
C HIS A 225 39.94 -4.45 4.20
N THR A 226 40.67 -5.54 4.43
CA THR A 226 40.30 -6.57 5.42
C THR A 226 41.35 -6.49 6.51
N PRO A 227 40.91 -6.55 7.77
CA PRO A 227 41.31 -7.64 8.68
C PRO A 227 40.05 -8.38 9.13
N ALA A 228 39.93 -9.70 9.03
CA ALA A 228 40.56 -10.75 9.85
C ALA A 228 40.08 -10.73 11.32
N GLU A 229 39.24 -11.74 11.64
CA GLU A 229 39.04 -12.47 12.89
C GLU A 229 38.74 -11.72 14.21
N GLY A 230 37.57 -12.02 14.80
CA GLY A 230 37.28 -11.75 16.20
C GLY A 230 35.81 -11.50 16.53
N ASN A 231 35.03 -12.57 16.70
CA ASN A 231 33.83 -12.74 17.55
C ASN A 231 33.02 -11.51 18.05
N GLN A 232 32.71 -10.54 17.20
CA GLN A 232 31.73 -9.48 17.47
C GLN A 232 30.93 -9.24 16.19
N LEU A 233 29.61 -9.20 16.30
CA LEU A 233 28.76 -8.82 15.19
C LEU A 233 29.11 -7.37 14.78
N GLU A 234 29.30 -7.12 13.50
CA GLU A 234 29.51 -5.75 13.02
C GLU A 234 28.25 -4.92 13.32
N GLN A 235 28.37 -3.60 13.53
CA GLN A 235 27.22 -2.72 13.83
C GLN A 235 26.06 -2.92 12.84
N ARG A 236 26.37 -3.17 11.57
CA ARG A 236 25.39 -3.44 10.51
C ARG A 236 24.60 -4.74 10.72
N GLU A 237 25.20 -5.73 11.36
CA GLU A 237 24.56 -6.99 11.72
C GLU A 237 23.65 -6.82 12.93
N LEU A 238 24.10 -6.05 13.93
CA LEU A 238 23.29 -5.66 15.09
C LEU A 238 22.07 -4.83 14.67
N ASP A 239 22.24 -3.87 13.77
CA ASP A 239 21.14 -3.05 13.26
C ASP A 239 20.09 -3.91 12.50
N ILE A 240 20.52 -4.95 11.77
CA ILE A 240 19.61 -5.90 11.11
C ILE A 240 18.88 -6.77 12.14
N LEU A 241 19.56 -7.22 13.20
CA LEU A 241 18.91 -7.96 14.29
C LEU A 241 17.91 -7.06 15.04
N ALA A 242 18.26 -5.81 15.30
CA ALA A 242 17.39 -4.82 15.93
C ALA A 242 16.13 -4.59 15.07
N LEU A 243 16.30 -4.44 13.76
CA LEU A 243 15.19 -4.37 12.84
C LEU A 243 14.30 -5.63 12.87
N ALA A 244 14.90 -6.81 13.06
CA ALA A 244 14.19 -8.08 13.16
C ALA A 244 13.43 -8.27 14.49
N THR A 245 13.63 -7.40 15.50
CA THR A 245 12.83 -7.41 16.73
C THR A 245 11.39 -6.95 16.48
N GLU A 246 11.19 -6.11 15.47
CA GLU A 246 9.90 -5.48 15.16
C GLU A 246 9.14 -6.20 14.04
N MET A 247 9.85 -6.98 13.20
CA MET A 247 9.26 -7.61 12.02
C MET A 247 10.10 -8.75 11.44
N SER A 248 9.48 -9.56 10.57
CA SER A 248 10.20 -10.43 9.64
C SER A 248 10.98 -9.59 8.62
N VAL A 249 12.27 -9.85 8.43
CA VAL A 249 13.18 -9.07 7.57
C VAL A 249 13.62 -9.82 6.33
N GLY A 250 13.47 -9.19 5.17
CA GLY A 250 14.03 -9.65 3.88
C GLY A 250 15.10 -8.70 3.32
N PRO A 251 15.78 -9.08 2.23
CA PRO A 251 16.82 -8.26 1.61
C PRO A 251 16.32 -6.86 1.22
N THR A 252 15.10 -6.75 0.69
CA THR A 252 14.47 -5.47 0.32
C THR A 252 14.16 -4.60 1.53
N ASP A 253 13.74 -5.19 2.66
CA ASP A 253 13.44 -4.47 3.89
C ASP A 253 14.71 -3.83 4.46
N VAL A 254 15.82 -4.59 4.46
CA VAL A 254 17.15 -4.12 4.88
C VAL A 254 17.66 -3.02 3.94
N THR A 255 17.50 -3.18 2.62
CA THR A 255 17.89 -2.14 1.65
C THR A 255 17.13 -0.83 1.88
N ASN A 256 15.82 -0.90 2.06
CA ASN A 256 14.99 0.29 2.22
C ASN A 256 15.23 1.00 3.55
N LYS A 257 15.41 0.26 4.64
CA LYS A 257 15.56 0.84 5.99
C LYS A 257 16.99 1.27 6.32
N MET A 258 17.99 0.59 5.76
CA MET A 258 19.40 0.82 6.11
C MET A 258 20.24 1.37 4.96
N GLY A 259 19.67 1.53 3.76
CA GLY A 259 20.40 1.98 2.57
C GLY A 259 21.47 0.99 2.09
N ILE A 260 21.42 -0.27 2.52
CA ILE A 260 22.39 -1.30 2.16
C ILE A 260 22.01 -1.93 0.81
N PRO A 261 22.94 -2.07 -0.16
CA PRO A 261 22.65 -2.74 -1.43
C PRO A 261 22.09 -4.16 -1.23
N SER A 262 21.10 -4.54 -2.04
CA SER A 262 20.36 -5.81 -1.90
C SER A 262 21.26 -7.05 -1.85
N ALA A 263 22.32 -7.10 -2.65
CA ALA A 263 23.30 -8.20 -2.64
C ALA A 263 24.05 -8.32 -1.30
N THR A 264 24.38 -7.18 -0.68
CA THR A 264 25.04 -7.13 0.64
C THR A 264 24.05 -7.50 1.75
N ALA A 265 22.82 -6.98 1.69
CA ALA A 265 21.74 -7.34 2.61
C ALA A 265 21.46 -8.85 2.59
N TYR A 266 21.40 -9.46 1.40
CA TYR A 266 21.23 -10.91 1.25
C TYR A 266 22.34 -11.70 1.95
N ARG A 267 23.61 -11.31 1.74
CA ARG A 267 24.77 -11.98 2.35
C ARG A 267 24.76 -11.89 3.88
N ILE A 268 24.40 -10.73 4.44
CA ILE A 268 24.35 -10.54 5.89
C ILE A 268 23.21 -11.35 6.50
N LEU A 269 22.01 -11.29 5.90
CA LEU A 269 20.87 -12.07 6.35
C LEU A 269 21.13 -13.59 6.30
N ASP A 270 21.82 -14.07 5.24
CA ASP A 270 22.24 -15.47 5.13
C ASP A 270 23.27 -15.85 6.20
N LYS A 271 24.24 -14.97 6.49
CA LYS A 271 25.22 -15.15 7.56
C LYS A 271 24.55 -15.24 8.93
N LEU A 272 23.64 -14.32 9.25
CA LEU A 272 22.89 -14.30 10.51
C LEU A 272 21.97 -15.52 10.67
N GLN A 273 21.38 -16.00 9.57
CA GLN A 273 20.59 -17.22 9.58
C GLN A 273 21.45 -18.46 9.84
N LYS A 274 22.61 -18.57 9.17
CA LYS A 274 23.57 -19.68 9.40
C LYS A 274 24.14 -19.68 10.82
N ALA A 275 24.27 -18.50 11.43
CA ALA A 275 24.65 -18.34 12.83
C ALA A 275 23.52 -18.65 13.82
N GLY A 276 22.31 -18.96 13.34
CA GLY A 276 21.14 -19.26 14.18
C GLY A 276 20.52 -18.04 14.86
N LEU A 277 20.94 -16.82 14.50
CA LEU A 277 20.43 -15.56 15.06
C LEU A 277 19.13 -15.12 14.38
N LEU A 278 18.95 -15.57 13.12
CA LEU A 278 17.70 -15.45 12.37
C LEU A 278 17.21 -16.84 11.94
N MET A 279 15.91 -17.03 11.79
CA MET A 279 15.30 -18.22 11.20
C MET A 279 14.43 -17.83 10.00
N ALA A 280 14.16 -18.75 9.08
CA ALA A 280 13.25 -18.49 7.98
C ALA A 280 11.83 -18.22 8.52
N ASP A 281 11.11 -17.31 7.87
CA ASP A 281 9.68 -17.12 8.13
C ASP A 281 8.88 -18.02 7.18
N ASP A 282 8.28 -19.08 7.74
CA ASP A 282 7.49 -20.05 6.98
C ASP A 282 6.26 -19.43 6.30
N ASN A 283 5.77 -18.29 6.83
CA ASN A 283 4.62 -17.57 6.28
C ASN A 283 5.01 -16.57 5.19
N HIS A 284 6.29 -16.17 5.13
CA HIS A 284 6.78 -15.14 4.20
C HIS A 284 8.08 -15.56 3.51
N LYS A 285 7.93 -16.11 2.29
CA LYS A 285 9.06 -16.61 1.50
C LYS A 285 10.19 -15.58 1.35
N GLY A 286 11.38 -15.95 1.79
CA GLY A 286 12.58 -15.11 1.71
C GLY A 286 12.75 -14.08 2.83
N LYS A 287 11.82 -14.06 3.80
CA LYS A 287 11.95 -13.29 5.03
C LYS A 287 12.47 -14.16 6.17
N ARG A 288 13.00 -13.48 7.18
CA ARG A 288 13.62 -14.09 8.35
C ARG A 288 13.11 -13.45 9.64
N LEU A 289 12.89 -14.26 10.67
CA LEU A 289 12.47 -13.84 12.01
C LEU A 289 13.65 -13.89 12.98
N LEU A 290 13.65 -13.02 13.98
CA LEU A 290 14.65 -13.04 15.05
C LEU A 290 14.46 -14.28 15.93
N THR A 291 15.56 -14.99 16.23
CA THR A 291 15.53 -16.13 17.16
C THR A 291 15.78 -15.67 18.61
N GLN A 292 15.52 -16.55 19.57
CA GLN A 292 15.87 -16.29 20.97
C GLN A 292 17.38 -16.06 21.16
N LEU A 293 18.22 -16.74 20.36
CA LEU A 293 19.67 -16.54 20.36
C LEU A 293 20.04 -15.16 19.81
N GLY A 294 19.42 -14.74 18.71
CA GLY A 294 19.60 -13.40 18.14
C GLY A 294 19.20 -12.27 19.11
N LEU A 295 18.10 -12.46 19.84
CA LEU A 295 17.64 -11.52 20.86
C LEU A 295 18.58 -11.46 22.07
N ALA A 296 19.14 -12.58 22.50
CA ALA A 296 20.13 -12.61 23.59
C ALA A 296 21.39 -11.82 23.23
N VAL A 297 21.89 -11.98 22.00
CA VAL A 297 23.07 -11.23 21.52
C VAL A 297 22.82 -9.72 21.48
N LEU A 298 21.62 -9.27 21.08
CA LEU A 298 21.26 -7.84 21.14
C LEU A 298 21.27 -7.28 22.55
N ARG A 299 20.86 -8.07 23.56
CA ARG A 299 20.81 -7.64 24.96
C ARG A 299 22.18 -7.54 25.62
N GLU A 300 23.17 -8.29 25.12
CA GLU A 300 24.55 -8.25 25.61
C GLU A 300 25.37 -7.09 25.03
N GLN A 301 24.80 -6.33 24.10
CA GLN A 301 25.44 -5.21 23.38
C GLN A 301 24.94 -3.82 23.84
N VAL A 302 24.07 -3.76 24.86
CA VAL A 302 23.50 -2.53 25.45
C VAL A 302 24.10 -2.26 26.84
#